data_AF-A0A921LQL4-F1
#
_entry.id   AF-A0A921LQL4-F1
#
_cell.length_a   1.000
_cell.length_b   1.000
_cell.length_c   1.000
_cell.angle_alpha   90.00
_cell.angle_beta   90.00
_cell.angle_gamma   90.00
#
_symmetry.space_group_name_H-M   'P 1'
#
loop_
_entity.id
_entity.type
_entity.pdbx_description
1 polymer ?
#
loop_
_entity_poly.entity_id
_entity_poly.type
_entity_poly.pdbx_seq_one_letter_code
_entity_poly.pdbx_strand_id
1 'polypeptide(L)'
;MLDMLVKPQLPLEREDLANETALKLIKRSSIVCVFGMAMEATDRTWWRTIANWLGEEAGERDLIINNWDIERVVIPPHLRRSAQRIVYEFFGGADISDADLRERLEPKIIVARNSTAFNFGINYVPDKQQWS
;
A
#
# COMPACT_ATOMS: atom_id res chain seq x y z
N MET A 1 -16.90 5.15 7.91
CA MET A 1 -16.68 6.13 6.83
C MET A 1 -15.32 5.81 6.23
N LEU A 2 -15.20 5.68 4.91
CA LEU A 2 -13.94 5.38 4.24
C LEU A 2 -13.26 6.70 3.87
N ASP A 3 -12.09 6.95 4.42
CA ASP A 3 -11.28 8.13 4.10
C ASP A 3 -10.29 7.77 2.98
N MET A 4 -10.33 8.48 1.86
CA MET A 4 -9.40 8.30 0.74
C MET A 4 -8.35 9.41 0.75
N LEU A 5 -7.09 9.02 0.66
CA LEU A 5 -5.95 9.91 0.51
C LEU A 5 -5.20 9.58 -0.78
N VAL A 6 -4.93 10.59 -1.60
CA VAL A 6 -4.10 10.49 -2.81
C VAL A 6 -2.79 11.22 -2.55
N LYS A 7 -1.65 10.62 -2.91
CA LYS A 7 -0.34 11.27 -2.78
C LYS A 7 -0.36 12.63 -3.51
N PRO A 8 -0.09 13.75 -2.81
CA PRO A 8 -0.13 15.07 -3.41
C PRO A 8 1.05 15.26 -4.39
N GLN A 9 0.82 15.92 -5.53
CA GLN A 9 1.88 16.49 -6.38
C GLN A 9 2.01 17.99 -6.13
N LEU A 10 2.17 18.39 -4.87
CA LEU A 10 2.04 19.77 -4.45
C LEU A 10 3.40 20.43 -4.11
N PRO A 11 3.48 21.78 -4.13
CA PRO A 11 4.64 22.51 -3.62
C PRO A 11 4.89 22.20 -2.13
N LEU A 12 6.16 22.21 -1.72
CA LEU A 12 6.67 21.79 -0.40
C LEU A 12 5.81 22.22 0.81
N GLU A 13 5.36 23.48 0.89
CA GLU A 13 4.56 23.98 2.01
C GLU A 13 3.18 23.30 2.15
N ARG A 14 2.59 22.87 1.03
CA ARG A 14 1.32 22.12 1.02
C ARG A 14 1.53 20.62 1.17
N GLU A 15 2.74 20.15 0.90
CA GLU A 15 3.17 18.78 1.12
C GLU A 15 3.18 18.45 2.61
N ASP A 16 3.70 19.35 3.46
CA ASP A 16 3.74 19.15 4.91
C ASP A 16 2.34 19.00 5.54
N LEU A 17 1.39 19.86 5.16
CA LEU A 17 0.02 19.78 5.66
C LEU A 17 -0.69 18.50 5.20
N ALA A 18 -0.48 18.10 3.96
CA ALA A 18 -1.02 16.86 3.42
C ALA A 18 -0.39 15.63 4.13
N ASN A 19 0.91 15.69 4.42
CA ASN A 19 1.64 14.67 5.17
C ASN A 19 1.10 14.54 6.59
N GLU A 20 0.89 15.65 7.31
CA GLU A 20 0.30 15.62 8.65
C GLU A 20 -1.11 15.01 8.66
N THR A 21 -1.92 15.37 7.67
CA THR A 21 -3.30 14.87 7.54
C THR A 21 -3.30 13.36 7.31
N ALA A 22 -2.43 12.90 6.42
CA ALA A 22 -2.21 11.48 6.13
C ALA A 22 -1.72 10.70 7.37
N LEU A 23 -0.78 11.26 8.13
CA LEU A 23 -0.29 10.64 9.36
C LEU A 23 -1.40 10.48 10.40
N LYS A 24 -2.24 11.51 10.56
CA LYS A 24 -3.41 11.44 11.46
C LYS A 24 -4.42 10.38 11.00
N LEU A 25 -4.65 10.28 9.70
CA LEU A 25 -5.50 9.28 9.06
C LEU A 25 -5.02 7.85 9.31
N ILE A 26 -3.73 7.59 9.06
CA ILE A 26 -3.12 6.28 9.30
C ILE A 26 -3.26 5.92 10.78
N LYS A 27 -2.84 6.80 11.69
CA LYS A 27 -2.87 6.54 13.15
C LYS A 27 -4.25 6.18 13.70
N ARG A 28 -5.33 6.77 13.17
CA ARG A 28 -6.70 6.48 13.62
C ARG A 28 -7.36 5.29 12.93
N SER A 29 -6.72 4.75 11.90
CA SER A 29 -7.28 3.65 11.11
C SER A 29 -7.02 2.29 11.78
N SER A 30 -7.99 1.39 11.65
CA SER A 30 -7.82 -0.04 11.93
C SER A 30 -7.35 -0.82 10.70
N ILE A 31 -7.62 -0.30 9.50
CA ILE A 31 -7.19 -0.93 8.24
C ILE A 31 -6.63 0.15 7.32
N VAL A 32 -5.45 -0.10 6.76
CA VAL A 32 -4.86 0.72 5.70
C VAL A 32 -4.88 -0.07 4.40
N CYS A 33 -5.47 0.50 3.35
CA CYS A 33 -5.47 -0.08 2.02
C CYS A 33 -4.58 0.74 1.08
N VAL A 34 -3.57 0.11 0.49
CA VAL A 34 -2.62 0.75 -0.42
C VAL A 34 -2.88 0.31 -1.86
N PHE A 35 -2.93 1.29 -2.77
CA PHE A 35 -3.12 1.08 -4.21
C PHE A 35 -1.96 1.66 -4.99
N GLY A 36 -1.31 0.85 -5.84
CA GLY A 36 -0.35 1.33 -6.83
C GLY A 36 0.84 2.13 -6.29
N MET A 37 1.18 1.99 -5.00
CA MET A 37 2.32 2.67 -4.41
C MET A 37 3.61 1.98 -4.86
N ALA A 38 4.59 2.75 -5.31
CA ALA A 38 5.84 2.19 -5.77
C ALA A 38 6.59 1.59 -4.57
N MET A 39 7.19 0.42 -4.78
CA MET A 39 8.03 -0.23 -3.77
C MET A 39 9.44 0.39 -3.70
N GLU A 40 9.69 1.45 -4.49
CA GLU A 40 10.98 2.12 -4.62
C GLU A 40 11.19 3.26 -3.61
N ALA A 41 12.38 3.88 -3.65
CA ALA A 41 12.89 4.83 -2.67
C ALA A 41 11.94 6.00 -2.34
N THR A 42 11.12 6.42 -3.30
CA THR A 42 10.23 7.60 -3.21
C THR A 42 9.12 7.46 -2.18
N ASP A 43 8.78 6.23 -1.77
CA ASP A 43 7.69 5.96 -0.81
C ASP A 43 8.18 5.34 0.51
N ARG A 44 9.50 5.28 0.76
CA ARG A 44 10.07 4.69 1.99
C ARG A 44 9.51 5.30 3.28
N THR A 45 9.29 6.61 3.30
CA THR A 45 8.71 7.31 4.46
C THR A 45 7.30 6.79 4.77
N TRP A 46 6.49 6.54 3.74
CA TRP A 46 5.16 5.96 3.89
C TRP A 46 5.22 4.50 4.34
N TRP A 47 6.10 3.70 3.74
CA TRP A 47 6.27 2.31 4.14
C TRP A 47 6.73 2.15 5.59
N ARG A 48 7.68 2.98 6.04
CA ARG A 48 8.10 3.06 7.46
C ARG A 48 6.96 3.47 8.38
N THR A 49 6.20 4.48 7.98
CA THR A 49 5.03 4.96 8.75
C THR A 49 4.00 3.85 8.93
N ILE A 50 3.66 3.16 7.84
CA ILE A 50 2.69 2.06 7.86
C ILE A 50 3.21 0.88 8.68
N ALA A 51 4.49 0.54 8.58
CA ALA A 51 5.04 -0.56 9.36
C ALA A 51 5.06 -0.26 10.87
N ASN A 52 5.40 0.97 11.25
CA ASN A 52 5.29 1.43 12.63
C ASN A 52 3.84 1.36 13.12
N TRP A 53 2.91 1.87 12.32
CA TRP A 53 1.47 1.77 12.60
C TRP A 53 1.01 0.31 12.77
N LEU A 54 1.47 -0.62 11.94
CA LEU A 54 1.11 -2.04 12.00
C LEU A 54 1.65 -2.75 13.26
N GLY A 55 2.78 -2.26 13.78
CA GLY A 55 3.49 -2.82 14.93
C GLY A 55 3.07 -2.28 16.30
N GLU A 56 2.25 -1.24 16.34
CA GLU A 56 1.66 -0.73 17.59
C GLU A 56 0.74 -1.80 18.22
N GLU A 57 0.85 -1.98 19.54
CA GLU A 57 0.10 -3.00 20.29
C GLU A 57 -1.38 -2.66 20.48
N ALA A 58 -1.75 -1.39 20.26
CA ALA A 58 -3.10 -0.90 20.45
C ALA A 58 -3.99 -1.18 19.22
N GLY A 59 -4.71 -2.30 19.29
CA GLY A 59 -5.82 -2.66 18.40
C GLY A 59 -5.46 -3.65 17.28
N GLU A 60 -6.48 -4.32 16.76
CA GLU A 60 -6.37 -5.13 15.53
C GLU A 60 -6.14 -4.18 14.35
N ARG A 61 -4.99 -4.34 13.68
CA ARG A 61 -4.55 -3.52 12.56
C ARG A 61 -4.15 -4.41 11.40
N ASP A 62 -4.73 -4.16 10.23
CA ASP A 62 -4.46 -4.91 9.01
C ASP A 62 -4.02 -3.99 7.87
N LEU A 63 -2.97 -4.39 7.18
CA LEU A 63 -2.51 -3.74 5.96
C LEU A 63 -2.99 -4.52 4.74
N ILE A 64 -3.75 -3.89 3.86
CA ILE A 64 -4.14 -4.46 2.57
C ILE A 64 -3.31 -3.81 1.46
N ILE A 65 -2.48 -4.59 0.78
CA ILE A 65 -1.73 -4.13 -0.39
C ILE A 65 -2.45 -4.65 -1.62
N ASN A 66 -3.11 -3.77 -2.37
CA ASN A 66 -3.78 -4.14 -3.60
C ASN A 66 -2.82 -4.03 -4.78
N ASN A 67 -2.49 -5.17 -5.37
CA ASN A 67 -1.67 -5.27 -6.57
C ASN A 67 -2.58 -5.47 -7.78
N TRP A 68 -2.65 -4.46 -8.65
CA TRP A 68 -3.39 -4.54 -9.89
C TRP A 68 -2.49 -5.13 -10.98
N ASP A 69 -2.91 -6.25 -11.52
CA ASP A 69 -2.21 -6.97 -12.59
C ASP A 69 -3.09 -6.93 -13.83
N ILE A 70 -2.61 -6.27 -14.89
CA ILE A 70 -3.37 -6.02 -16.12
C ILE A 70 -3.64 -7.35 -16.85
N GLU A 71 -2.84 -8.37 -16.58
CA GLU A 71 -3.01 -9.71 -17.13
C GLU A 71 -3.94 -10.56 -16.24
N ARG A 72 -5.22 -10.65 -16.61
CA ARG A 72 -6.13 -11.68 -16.09
C ARG A 72 -5.66 -13.06 -16.55
N VAL A 73 -4.66 -13.62 -15.90
CA VAL A 73 -4.13 -14.94 -16.25
C VAL A 73 -4.29 -15.89 -15.07
N VAL A 74 -4.87 -17.05 -15.37
CA VAL A 74 -4.96 -18.23 -14.51
C VAL A 74 -3.62 -18.44 -13.82
N ILE A 75 -3.60 -18.46 -12.49
CA ILE A 75 -2.35 -18.41 -11.71
C ILE A 75 -1.80 -19.83 -11.50
N PRO A 76 -0.68 -20.22 -12.12
CA PRO A 76 0.04 -21.43 -11.74
C PRO A 76 0.67 -21.32 -10.33
N PRO A 77 0.81 -22.42 -9.58
CA PRO A 77 1.18 -22.42 -8.15
C PRO A 77 2.47 -21.67 -7.79
N HIS A 78 3.40 -21.54 -8.74
CA HIS A 78 4.67 -20.84 -8.54
C HIS A 78 4.52 -19.32 -8.38
N LEU A 79 3.36 -18.74 -8.73
CA LEU A 79 3.05 -17.33 -8.54
C LEU A 79 2.53 -17.01 -7.13
N ARG A 80 2.38 -17.99 -6.21
CA ARG A 80 2.38 -17.71 -4.75
C ARG A 80 3.60 -16.89 -4.33
N ARG A 81 4.71 -17.02 -5.05
CA ARG A 81 5.92 -16.20 -4.91
C ARG A 81 5.67 -14.70 -5.07
N SER A 82 4.56 -14.30 -5.69
CA SER A 82 4.27 -12.88 -5.93
C SER A 82 3.77 -12.12 -4.70
N ALA A 83 2.93 -12.74 -3.85
CA ALA A 83 2.48 -12.11 -2.60
C ALA A 83 3.64 -12.00 -1.61
N GLN A 84 4.43 -13.06 -1.49
CA GLN A 84 5.67 -13.06 -0.69
C GLN A 84 6.66 -12.02 -1.19
N ARG A 85 6.78 -11.84 -2.51
CA ARG A 85 7.60 -10.78 -3.10
C ARG A 85 7.09 -9.39 -2.71
N ILE A 86 5.79 -9.14 -2.76
CA ILE A 86 5.19 -7.85 -2.35
C ILE A 86 5.44 -7.59 -0.86
N VAL A 87 5.29 -8.60 -0.01
CA VAL A 87 5.59 -8.50 1.42
C VAL A 87 7.09 -8.25 1.65
N TYR A 88 7.96 -8.94 0.91
CA TYR A 88 9.41 -8.71 0.96
C TYR A 88 9.79 -7.29 0.51
N GLU A 89 9.20 -6.82 -0.58
CA GLU A 89 9.37 -5.46 -1.09
C GLU A 89 8.86 -4.41 -0.10
N PHE A 90 7.72 -4.67 0.56
CA PHE A 90 7.21 -3.83 1.66
C PHE A 90 8.23 -3.72 2.80
N PHE A 91 8.77 -4.85 3.29
CA PHE A 91 9.78 -4.83 4.34
C PHE A 91 11.08 -4.15 3.90
N GLY A 92 11.47 -4.30 2.64
CA GLY A 92 12.60 -3.58 2.05
C GLY A 92 12.37 -2.07 1.97
N GLY A 93 11.18 -1.64 1.55
CA GLY A 93 10.77 -0.24 1.50
C GLY A 93 10.61 0.40 2.89
N ALA A 94 10.16 -0.39 3.87
CA ALA A 94 10.06 0.02 5.28
C ALA A 94 11.40 -0.02 6.02
N ASP A 95 12.48 -0.50 5.39
CA ASP A 95 13.80 -0.64 6.00
C ASP A 95 13.80 -1.55 7.24
N ILE A 96 12.98 -2.61 7.19
CA ILE A 96 12.87 -3.60 8.27
C ILE A 96 13.71 -4.81 7.89
N SER A 97 14.84 -5.00 8.56
CA SER A 97 15.70 -6.19 8.42
C SER A 97 15.54 -7.19 9.58
N ASP A 98 14.94 -6.77 10.68
CA ASP A 98 14.72 -7.58 11.89
C ASP A 98 13.76 -8.75 11.61
N ALA A 99 14.20 -9.98 11.89
CA ALA A 99 13.45 -11.19 11.58
C ALA A 99 12.23 -11.39 12.51
N ASP A 100 12.38 -11.10 13.80
CA ASP A 100 11.31 -11.26 14.79
C ASP A 100 10.20 -10.24 14.53
N LEU A 101 10.59 -9.01 14.18
CA LEU A 101 9.64 -7.98 13.79
C LEU A 101 8.88 -8.37 12.51
N ARG A 102 9.56 -8.96 11.53
CA ARG A 102 8.90 -9.46 10.30
C ARG A 102 7.90 -10.56 10.60
N GLU A 103 8.29 -11.56 11.38
CA GLU A 103 7.41 -12.67 11.76
C GLU A 103 6.15 -12.17 12.48
N ARG A 104 6.28 -11.12 13.31
CA ARG A 104 5.14 -10.50 14.00
C ARG A 104 4.22 -9.70 13.09
N LEU A 105 4.77 -9.04 12.06
CA LEU A 105 4.01 -8.13 11.19
C LEU A 105 3.41 -8.82 9.97
N GLU A 106 4.09 -9.84 9.42
CA GLU A 106 3.68 -10.52 8.19
C GLU A 106 2.24 -11.07 8.23
N PRO A 107 1.74 -11.69 9.31
CA PRO A 107 0.37 -12.18 9.39
C PRO A 107 -0.70 -11.09 9.27
N LYS A 108 -0.34 -9.84 9.55
CA LYS A 108 -1.23 -8.67 9.47
C LYS A 108 -1.26 -8.02 8.09
N ILE A 109 -0.53 -8.57 7.11
CA ILE A 109 -0.44 -8.04 5.75
C ILE A 109 -1.21 -8.95 4.80
N ILE A 110 -2.24 -8.39 4.18
CA ILE A 110 -3.09 -9.06 3.21
C ILE A 110 -2.73 -8.51 1.83
N VAL A 111 -2.22 -9.36 0.95
CA VAL A 111 -1.99 -9.00 -0.46
C VAL A 111 -3.24 -9.33 -1.27
N ALA A 112 -3.99 -8.29 -1.64
CA ALA A 112 -5.13 -8.40 -2.54
C ALA A 112 -4.68 -8.26 -4.00
N ARG A 113 -5.25 -9.05 -4.91
CA ARG A 113 -4.96 -8.99 -6.36
C ARG A 113 -6.24 -8.83 -7.15
N ASN A 114 -6.29 -7.81 -8.02
CA ASN A 114 -7.44 -7.53 -8.89
C ASN A 114 -8.79 -7.59 -8.14
N SER A 115 -8.79 -7.22 -6.85
CA SER A 115 -9.95 -7.39 -5.99
C SER A 115 -11.04 -6.39 -6.38
N THR A 116 -12.25 -6.90 -6.62
CA THR A 116 -13.43 -6.08 -6.88
C THR A 116 -13.94 -5.37 -5.61
N ALA A 117 -13.44 -5.75 -4.43
CA ALA A 117 -13.75 -5.09 -3.16
C ALA A 117 -13.37 -3.59 -3.16
N PHE A 118 -12.54 -3.17 -4.11
CA PHE A 118 -12.04 -1.81 -4.25
C PHE A 118 -12.36 -1.19 -5.61
N ASN A 119 -13.53 -1.50 -6.17
CA ASN A 119 -14.02 -0.82 -7.37
C ASN A 119 -14.55 0.58 -7.03
N PHE A 120 -13.66 1.57 -6.90
CA PHE A 120 -14.01 2.94 -6.52
C PHE A 120 -14.75 3.74 -7.63
N GLY A 121 -15.30 3.07 -8.65
CA GLY A 121 -15.98 3.75 -9.77
C GLY A 121 -15.06 4.67 -10.57
N ILE A 122 -13.74 4.52 -10.43
CA ILE A 122 -12.76 5.30 -11.18
C ILE A 122 -12.76 4.74 -12.60
N ASN A 123 -13.39 5.46 -13.52
CA ASN A 123 -13.30 5.17 -14.94
C ASN A 123 -11.82 5.38 -15.34
N TYR A 124 -11.11 4.27 -15.54
CA TYR A 124 -9.80 4.29 -16.15
C TYR A 124 -9.94 4.89 -17.55
N VAL A 125 -9.42 6.10 -17.76
CA VAL A 125 -9.27 6.69 -19.10
C VAL A 125 -7.93 6.21 -19.63
N PRO A 126 -7.88 5.31 -20.64
CA PRO A 126 -6.62 4.84 -21.18
C PRO A 126 -5.85 5.98 -21.82
N ASP A 127 -4.56 6.09 -21.50
CA ASP A 127 -3.69 7.21 -21.90
C ASP A 127 -3.25 7.16 -23.38
N LYS A 128 -4.08 6.60 -24.28
CA LYS A 128 -3.77 6.50 -25.71
C LYS A 128 -4.99 6.72 -26.58
N GLN A 129 -5.39 7.98 -26.72
CA GLN A 129 -5.87 8.55 -27.98
C GLN A 129 -5.53 10.05 -28.03
N GLN A 130 -4.24 10.34 -28.20
CA GLN A 130 -3.78 11.54 -28.89
C GLN A 130 -2.79 11.06 -29.91
N TRP A 131 -3.21 10.95 -31.18
CA TRP A 131 -2.54 11.38 -32.41
C TRP A 131 -3.61 11.19 -33.50
N SER A 132 -4.01 12.33 -34.08
CA SER A 132 -4.90 12.52 -35.22
C SER A 132 -4.52 11.67 -36.44
#